data_AF-A0A0F2J5Z5-F1
#
_entry.id   AF-A0A0F2J5Z5-F1
#
_cell.length_a   1.000
_cell.length_b   1.000
_cell.length_c   1.000
_cell.angle_alpha   90.00
_cell.angle_beta   90.00
_cell.angle_gamma   90.00
#
_symmetry.space_group_name_H-M   'P 1'
#
loop_
_entity.id
_entity.type
_entity.pdbx_description
1 polymer ?
#
loop_
_entity_poly.entity_id
_entity_poly.type
_entity_poly.pdbx_seq_one_letter_code
_entity_poly.pdbx_strand_id
1 'polypeptide(L)'
;MNSVFWRYLLLLSLLYIFWGQFFVAGGVINQVAFNFALFYPLGFLVGYRHQAEYWRTAYLTAFIFNLLSYVMASVLEIPIESWLMVILDFFSLFMVLKVGMYMGRRSQSED
;
A
#
# COMPACT_ATOMS: atom_id res chain seq x y z
N MET A 1 16.99 -9.93 -8.91
CA MET A 1 15.92 -9.10 -8.33
C MET A 1 15.59 -9.62 -6.94
N ASN A 2 15.39 -8.75 -5.94
CA ASN A 2 15.23 -9.16 -4.54
C ASN A 2 13.93 -9.97 -4.33
N SER A 3 13.99 -11.16 -3.73
CA SER A 3 12.81 -12.00 -3.41
C SER A 3 11.79 -11.27 -2.54
N VAL A 4 12.26 -10.39 -1.66
CA VAL A 4 11.43 -9.54 -0.78
C VAL A 4 10.52 -8.61 -1.59
N PHE A 5 11.04 -8.02 -2.67
CA PHE A 5 10.27 -7.14 -3.55
C PHE A 5 9.07 -7.87 -4.15
N TRP A 6 9.30 -9.07 -4.69
CA TRP A 6 8.24 -9.85 -5.32
C TRP A 6 7.19 -10.32 -4.34
N ARG A 7 7.59 -10.68 -3.11
CA ARG A 7 6.65 -11.04 -2.05
C ARG A 7 5.74 -9.87 -1.68
N TYR A 8 6.30 -8.67 -1.53
CA TYR A 8 5.50 -7.48 -1.23
C TYR A 8 4.58 -7.11 -2.38
N LEU A 9 5.06 -7.24 -3.63
CA LEU A 9 4.25 -6.97 -4.80
C LEU A 9 3.06 -7.94 -4.87
N LEU A 10 3.31 -9.24 -4.67
CA LEU A 10 2.27 -10.27 -4.63
C LEU A 10 1.24 -9.96 -3.54
N LEU A 11 1.70 -9.60 -2.32
CA LEU A 11 0.80 -9.24 -1.23
C LEU A 11 -0.09 -8.05 -1.61
N LEU A 12 0.49 -6.97 -2.13
CA LEU A 12 -0.26 -5.78 -2.54
C LEU A 12 -1.26 -6.11 -3.66
N SER A 13 -0.87 -6.91 -4.65
CA SER A 13 -1.75 -7.36 -5.72
C SER A 13 -2.94 -8.17 -5.18
N LEU A 14 -2.71 -9.09 -4.23
CA LEU A 14 -3.78 -9.87 -3.61
C LEU A 14 -4.73 -8.98 -2.81
N LEU A 15 -4.18 -8.07 -2.00
CA LEU A 15 -4.98 -7.12 -1.23
C LEU A 15 -5.78 -6.19 -2.16
N TYR A 16 -5.21 -5.77 -3.28
CA TYR A 16 -5.91 -4.94 -4.27
C TYR A 16 -7.07 -5.67 -4.94
N ILE A 17 -6.88 -6.92 -5.34
CA ILE A 17 -7.97 -7.73 -5.90
C ILE A 17 -9.06 -7.94 -4.85
N PHE A 18 -8.67 -8.24 -3.61
CA PHE A 18 -9.61 -8.46 -2.52
C PHE A 18 -10.41 -7.21 -2.18
N TRP A 19 -9.73 -6.07 -1.95
CA TRP A 19 -10.37 -4.83 -1.49
C TRP A 19 -10.95 -3.98 -2.63
N GLY A 20 -10.47 -4.13 -3.87
CA GLY A 20 -10.82 -3.24 -4.98
C GLY A 20 -12.32 -3.20 -5.32
N GLN A 21 -13.05 -4.26 -4.98
CA GLN A 21 -14.51 -4.35 -5.16
C GLN A 21 -15.31 -3.70 -4.02
N PHE A 22 -14.67 -3.37 -2.89
CA PHE A 22 -15.34 -2.81 -1.71
C PHE A 22 -15.31 -1.28 -1.68
N PHE A 23 -14.36 -0.64 -2.37
CA PHE A 23 -14.14 0.82 -2.33
C PHE A 23 -14.48 1.52 -3.66
N VAL A 24 -15.53 1.05 -4.36
CA VAL A 24 -15.94 1.50 -5.70
C VAL A 24 -16.56 2.91 -5.72
N ALA A 25 -16.97 3.43 -4.55
CA ALA A 25 -17.64 4.73 -4.46
C ALA A 25 -16.63 5.88 -4.35
N GLY A 26 -16.70 6.84 -5.28
CA GLY A 26 -15.84 8.01 -5.33
C GLY A 26 -15.91 8.85 -4.04
N GLY A 27 -14.74 9.20 -3.50
CA GLY A 27 -14.66 10.06 -2.32
C GLY A 27 -13.34 9.93 -1.57
N VAL A 28 -12.93 11.02 -0.92
CA VAL A 28 -11.66 11.10 -0.16
C VAL A 28 -11.58 10.02 0.93
N ILE A 29 -12.69 9.78 1.65
CA ILE A 29 -12.74 8.80 2.74
C ILE A 29 -12.52 7.38 2.21
N ASN A 30 -13.14 7.02 1.08
CA ASN A 30 -12.99 5.69 0.49
C ASN A 30 -11.58 5.47 -0.04
N GLN A 31 -10.95 6.50 -0.62
CA GLN A 31 -9.54 6.43 -1.03
C GLN A 31 -8.63 6.18 0.17
N VAL A 32 -8.78 6.96 1.24
CA VAL A 32 -7.97 6.80 2.46
C VAL A 32 -8.19 5.43 3.08
N ALA A 33 -9.44 4.94 3.13
CA ALA A 33 -9.77 3.62 3.65
C ALA A 33 -9.20 2.49 2.79
N PHE A 34 -9.23 2.63 1.47
CA PHE A 34 -8.62 1.67 0.54
C PHE A 34 -7.11 1.61 0.72
N ASN A 35 -6.45 2.77 0.83
CA ASN A 35 -5.01 2.84 1.09
C ASN A 35 -4.63 2.27 2.43
N PHE A 36 -5.47 2.49 3.44
CA PHE A 36 -5.32 1.84 4.72
C PHE A 36 -5.37 0.31 4.55
N ALA A 37 -6.42 -0.22 3.92
CA ALA A 37 -6.60 -1.65 3.69
C ALA A 37 -5.47 -2.30 2.88
N LEU A 38 -4.83 -1.56 1.97
CA LEU A 38 -3.71 -2.05 1.17
C LEU A 38 -2.35 -1.94 1.87
N PHE A 39 -1.99 -0.74 2.32
CA PHE A 39 -0.63 -0.46 2.75
C PHE A 39 -0.41 -0.76 4.23
N TYR A 40 -1.46 -0.73 5.06
CA TYR A 40 -1.32 -1.03 6.48
C TYR A 40 -0.85 -2.48 6.71
N PRO A 41 -1.45 -3.52 6.10
CA PRO A 41 -1.00 -4.90 6.30
C PRO A 41 0.45 -5.12 5.84
N LEU A 42 0.85 -4.53 4.71
CA LEU A 42 2.24 -4.59 4.25
C LEU A 42 3.18 -3.94 5.28
N GLY A 43 2.85 -2.72 5.72
CA GLY A 43 3.61 -2.02 6.75
C GLY A 43 3.72 -2.84 8.03
N PHE A 44 2.61 -3.38 8.51
CA PHE A 44 2.56 -4.22 9.70
C PHE A 44 3.48 -5.44 9.59
N LEU A 45 3.40 -6.20 8.50
CA LEU A 45 4.24 -7.38 8.28
C LEU A 45 5.74 -7.03 8.22
N VAL A 46 6.08 -5.91 7.58
CA VAL A 46 7.46 -5.41 7.52
C VAL A 46 7.97 -5.04 8.91
N GLY A 47 7.13 -4.40 9.72
CA GLY A 47 7.46 -4.04 11.10
C GLY A 47 7.55 -5.24 12.05
N TYR A 48 6.70 -6.24 11.84
CA TYR A 48 6.59 -7.44 12.67
C TYR A 48 7.76 -8.41 12.48
N ARG A 49 8.47 -8.39 11.36
CA ARG A 49 9.59 -9.32 11.16
C ARG A 49 10.77 -9.00 12.08
N HIS A 50 11.22 -10.02 12.81
CA HIS A 50 12.34 -9.96 13.76
C HIS A 50 13.66 -9.52 13.13
N GLN A 51 13.96 -10.01 11.92
CA GLN A 51 15.02 -9.45 11.10
C GLN A 51 14.45 -8.27 10.34
N ALA A 52 14.99 -7.07 10.57
CA ALA A 52 14.58 -5.85 9.90
C ALA A 52 14.65 -6.04 8.38
N GLU A 53 13.54 -6.46 7.76
CA GLU A 53 13.45 -6.45 6.32
C GLU A 53 13.55 -5.02 5.85
N TYR A 54 14.19 -4.83 4.69
CA TYR A 54 14.48 -3.52 4.19
C TYR A 54 13.18 -2.73 3.99
N TRP A 55 12.88 -1.85 4.95
CA TRP A 55 11.77 -0.90 4.90
C TRP A 55 11.81 -0.08 3.59
N ARG A 56 13.02 0.18 3.07
CA ARG A 56 13.25 0.79 1.76
C ARG A 56 12.60 -0.01 0.63
N THR A 57 12.71 -1.34 0.65
CA THR A 57 12.07 -2.22 -0.33
C THR A 57 10.56 -2.18 -0.19
N ALA A 58 10.01 -2.11 1.04
CA ALA A 58 8.57 -1.98 1.24
C ALA A 58 8.03 -0.68 0.63
N TYR A 59 8.67 0.47 0.87
CA TYR A 59 8.29 1.74 0.24
C TYR A 59 8.45 1.70 -1.27
N LEU A 60 9.56 1.17 -1.78
CA LEU A 60 9.79 1.08 -3.22
C LEU A 60 8.74 0.20 -3.90
N THR A 61 8.42 -0.96 -3.32
CA THR A 61 7.39 -1.85 -3.86
C THR A 61 6.02 -1.20 -3.81
N ALA A 62 5.64 -0.59 -2.69
CA ALA A 62 4.37 0.12 -2.57
C ALA A 62 4.28 1.27 -3.58
N PHE A 63 5.32 2.07 -3.73
CA PHE A 63 5.37 3.18 -4.68
C PHE A 63 5.21 2.69 -6.12
N ILE A 64 5.96 1.66 -6.51
CA ILE A 64 5.87 1.07 -7.87
C ILE A 64 4.48 0.47 -8.10
N PHE A 65 3.95 -0.26 -7.13
CA PHE A 65 2.60 -0.83 -7.21
C PHE A 65 1.56 0.28 -7.44
N ASN A 66 1.65 1.36 -6.67
CA ASN A 66 0.73 2.48 -6.77
C ASN A 66 0.87 3.28 -8.07
N LEU A 67 2.10 3.43 -8.57
CA LEU A 67 2.32 4.03 -9.88
C LEU A 67 1.72 3.15 -10.99
N LEU A 68 1.92 1.83 -10.91
CA LEU A 68 1.39 0.88 -11.89
C LEU A 68 -0.14 0.86 -11.90
N SER A 69 -0.82 1.04 -10.76
CA SER A 69 -2.28 1.11 -10.74
C SER A 69 -2.82 2.30 -11.55
N TYR A 70 -2.19 3.48 -11.44
CA TYR A 70 -2.54 4.65 -12.25
C TYR A 70 -2.16 4.51 -13.73
N VAL A 71 -1.04 3.87 -14.03
CA VAL A 71 -0.68 3.54 -15.42
C VAL A 71 -1.72 2.61 -16.03
N MET A 72 -2.15 1.58 -15.30
CA MET A 72 -3.20 0.66 -15.75
C MET A 72 -4.54 1.37 -15.90
N ALA A 73 -4.91 2.26 -14.97
CA ALA A 73 -6.13 3.06 -15.10
C ALA A 73 -6.11 3.90 -16.38
N SER A 74 -4.98 4.53 -16.69
CA SER A 74 -4.79 5.29 -17.94
C SER A 74 -4.90 4.40 -19.19
N VAL A 75 -4.28 3.21 -19.18
CA VAL A 75 -4.33 2.25 -20.30
C VAL A 75 -5.73 1.68 -20.51
N LEU A 76 -6.50 1.50 -19.44
CA LEU A 76 -7.86 0.98 -19.47
C LEU A 76 -8.92 2.09 -19.61
N GLU A 77 -8.50 3.33 -19.85
CA GLU A 77 -9.37 4.50 -20.00
C GLU A 77 -10.30 4.73 -18.80
N ILE A 78 -9.88 4.29 -17.60
CA ILE A 78 -10.61 4.54 -16.36
C ILE A 78 -10.40 6.01 -15.97
N PRO A 79 -11.47 6.80 -15.81
CA PRO A 79 -11.33 8.23 -15.55
C PRO A 79 -10.70 8.49 -14.18
N ILE A 80 -9.61 9.25 -14.16
CA ILE A 80 -9.02 9.79 -12.93
C ILE A 80 -9.78 11.08 -12.59
N GLU A 81 -10.68 11.00 -11.61
CA GLU A 81 -11.56 12.12 -11.25
C GLU A 81 -10.81 13.38 -10.80
N SER A 82 -9.65 13.22 -10.13
CA SER A 82 -8.89 14.34 -9.59
C SER A 82 -7.41 14.03 -9.37
N TRP A 83 -6.53 14.90 -9.87
CA TRP A 83 -5.09 14.85 -9.57
C TRP A 83 -4.77 15.10 -8.10
N LEU A 84 -5.63 15.82 -7.38
CA LEU A 84 -5.49 15.99 -5.94
C LEU A 84 -5.66 14.65 -5.22
N MET A 85 -6.58 13.81 -5.69
CA MET A 85 -6.76 12.45 -5.15
C MET A 85 -5.52 11.59 -5.38
N VAL A 86 -4.87 11.71 -6.54
CA VAL A 86 -3.59 11.02 -6.82
C VAL A 86 -2.51 11.47 -5.83
N ILE A 87 -2.38 12.77 -5.57
CA ILE A 87 -1.38 13.27 -4.62
C ILE A 87 -1.67 12.77 -3.19
N LEU A 88 -2.94 12.83 -2.76
CA LEU A 88 -3.37 12.30 -1.47
C LEU A 88 -3.11 10.80 -1.35
N ASP A 89 -3.29 10.06 -2.44
CA ASP A 89 -3.06 8.64 -2.52
C ASP A 89 -1.59 8.31 -2.21
N PHE A 90 -0.66 8.92 -2.94
CA PHE A 90 0.77 8.77 -2.67
C PHE A 90 1.18 9.24 -1.28
N PHE A 91 0.63 10.36 -0.78
CA PHE A 91 0.94 10.82 0.58
C PHE A 91 0.45 9.83 1.64
N SER A 92 -0.77 9.34 1.48
CA SER A 92 -1.37 8.37 2.40
C SER A 92 -0.62 7.04 2.40
N LEU A 93 -0.09 6.58 1.25
CA LEU A 93 0.80 5.42 1.17
C LEU A 93 1.97 5.56 2.15
N PHE A 94 2.68 6.70 2.13
CA PHE A 94 3.83 6.89 3.01
C PHE A 94 3.46 6.86 4.49
N MET A 95 2.35 7.52 4.83
CA MET A 95 1.85 7.63 6.20
C MET A 95 1.34 6.28 6.72
N VAL A 96 0.48 5.60 5.96
CA VAL A 96 -0.13 4.32 6.32
C VAL A 96 0.93 3.24 6.47
N LEU A 97 1.86 3.13 5.51
CA LEU A 97 2.93 2.14 5.58
C LEU A 97 3.79 2.34 6.84
N LYS A 98 4.08 3.60 7.18
CA LYS A 98 4.84 3.96 8.39
C LYS A 98 4.10 3.57 9.67
N VAL A 99 2.80 3.86 9.74
CA VAL A 99 1.94 3.49 10.88
C VAL A 99 1.90 1.97 11.04
N GLY A 100 1.69 1.21 9.95
CA GLY A 100 1.73 -0.24 9.96
C GLY A 100 3.06 -0.76 10.51
N MET A 101 4.20 -0.27 10.00
CA MET A 101 5.52 -0.68 10.47
C MET A 101 5.74 -0.40 11.95
N TYR A 102 5.29 0.77 12.44
CA TYR A 102 5.39 1.10 13.85
C TYR A 102 4.59 0.11 14.71
N MET A 103 3.34 -0.19 14.33
CA MET A 103 2.50 -1.15 15.04
C MET A 103 3.08 -2.57 15.02
N GLY A 104 3.58 -3.01 13.86
CA GLY A 104 4.22 -4.33 13.73
C GLY A 104 5.45 -4.47 14.63
N ARG A 105 6.29 -3.44 14.71
CA ARG A 105 7.45 -3.43 15.63
C ARG A 105 7.03 -3.46 17.08
N ARG A 106 6.00 -2.68 17.43
CA ARG A 106 5.47 -2.67 18.80
C ARG A 106 4.97 -4.05 19.22
N SER A 107 4.26 -4.77 18.35
CA SER A 107 3.79 -6.11 18.66
C SER A 107 4.90 -7.15 18.85
N GLN A 108 6.13 -6.87 18.40
CA GLN A 108 7.31 -7.72 18.68
C GLN A 108 7.97 -7.39 20.02
N SER A 109 7.75 -6.20 20.57
CA SER A 109 8.41 -5.75 21.82
C SER A 109 7.65 -6.15 23.09
N GLU A 110 6.45 -6.71 22.94
CA GLU A 110 5.59 -7.15 24.04
C GLU A 110 5.76 -8.67 24.35
N ASP A 111 6.68 -9.36 23.66
CA ASP A 111 7.16 -10.74 23.91
C ASP A 111 8.65 -10.74 24.31
#